data_AF-A0A8X6LPI8-F1
#
_entry.id   AF-A0A8X6LPI8-F1
#
_cell.length_a   1.000
_cell.length_b   1.000
_cell.length_c   1.000
_cell.angle_alpha   90.00
_cell.angle_beta   90.00
_cell.angle_gamma   90.00
#
_symmetry.space_group_name_H-M   'P 1'
#
loop_
_entity.id
_entity.type
_entity.pdbx_description
1 polymer ?
#
loop_
_entity_poly.entity_id
_entity_poly.type
_entity_poly.pdbx_seq_one_letter_code
_entity_poly.pdbx_strand_id
1 'polypeptide(L)'
;MSEQNDKTNLLGSPVGEGSRSASQSISNKHATDDVGDQQAKLNRILQKTANSYIDVPALNSSVDQSTDKTKDYESMIKGVLQKREYTENSNLLEDTSQLDRTLSGDPLAEEDVKMVRDINTSILTALQSIQINNSENLVIPFNVPKDNA
;
A
#
# COMPACT_ATOMS: atom_id res chain seq x y z
N MET A 1 13.88 -28.08 -31.57
CA MET A 1 13.92 -27.60 -30.17
C MET A 1 13.18 -26.29 -30.13
N SER A 2 12.02 -26.29 -29.46
CA SER A 2 11.17 -25.13 -29.28
C SER A 2 11.66 -24.36 -28.07
N GLU A 3 11.89 -23.06 -28.20
CA GLU A 3 12.09 -22.18 -27.05
C GLU A 3 10.95 -21.16 -27.03
N GLN A 4 10.05 -21.41 -26.10
CA GLN A 4 8.88 -20.63 -25.73
C GLN A 4 9.37 -19.30 -25.14
N ASN A 5 9.22 -18.19 -25.86
CA ASN A 5 9.51 -16.87 -25.31
C ASN A 5 8.27 -16.36 -24.59
N ASP A 6 8.27 -16.49 -23.26
CA ASP A 6 7.23 -16.03 -22.35
C ASP A 6 7.10 -14.50 -22.38
N LYS A 7 6.18 -14.01 -23.23
CA LYS A 7 5.73 -12.62 -23.21
C LYS A 7 4.77 -12.40 -22.03
N THR A 8 5.31 -12.21 -20.83
CA THR A 8 4.56 -11.57 -19.74
C THR A 8 4.39 -10.10 -20.07
N ASN A 9 3.22 -9.77 -20.59
CA ASN A 9 2.74 -8.42 -20.85
C ASN A 9 2.40 -7.75 -19.49
N LEU A 10 3.41 -7.29 -18.75
CA LEU A 10 3.26 -6.75 -17.39
C LEU A 10 3.06 -5.23 -17.34
N LEU A 11 2.78 -4.60 -18.48
CA LEU A 11 2.41 -3.18 -18.53
C LEU A 11 1.25 -3.04 -19.52
N GLY A 12 0.07 -3.46 -19.06
CA GLY A 12 -1.19 -3.00 -19.63
C GLY A 12 -1.14 -1.48 -19.76
N SER A 13 -1.48 -1.01 -20.95
CA SER A 13 -1.47 0.38 -21.40
C SER A 13 -1.80 1.40 -20.29
N PRO A 14 -0.98 2.43 -20.06
CA PRO A 14 -1.49 3.61 -19.37
C PRO A 14 -2.50 4.31 -20.31
N VAL A 15 -3.78 4.02 -20.09
CA VAL A 15 -4.88 4.78 -20.66
C VAL A 15 -4.91 6.14 -19.97
N GLY A 16 -4.69 7.21 -20.72
CA GLY A 16 -4.99 8.58 -20.29
C GLY A 16 -3.88 9.58 -20.57
N GLU A 17 -3.67 9.91 -21.84
CA GLU A 17 -3.07 11.19 -22.24
C GLU A 17 -3.96 12.34 -21.76
N GLY A 18 -3.64 12.88 -20.58
CA GLY A 18 -4.14 14.18 -20.14
C GLY A 18 -3.29 15.28 -20.74
N SER A 19 -3.69 15.80 -21.90
CA SER A 19 -3.20 17.04 -22.49
C SER A 19 -3.02 18.13 -21.42
N ARG A 20 -1.77 18.49 -21.12
CA ARG A 20 -1.44 19.69 -20.33
C ARG A 20 -0.37 20.49 -21.06
N SER A 21 -0.90 21.37 -21.92
CA SER A 21 -0.39 22.68 -22.32
C SER A 21 1.03 22.73 -22.89
N ALA A 22 1.12 22.45 -24.19
CA ALA A 22 2.06 23.14 -25.06
C ALA A 22 1.68 24.63 -25.14
N SER A 23 2.43 25.51 -24.45
CA SER A 23 2.49 26.94 -24.74
C SER A 23 3.65 27.58 -24.00
N GLN A 24 4.79 27.72 -24.68
CA GLN A 24 5.36 29.02 -25.02
C GLN A 24 6.58 28.80 -25.91
N SER A 25 6.36 29.05 -27.19
CA SER A 25 7.34 29.07 -28.26
C SER A 25 8.33 30.23 -28.01
N ILE A 26 9.56 29.92 -27.60
CA ILE A 26 10.69 30.82 -27.83
C ILE A 26 11.38 30.32 -29.09
N SER A 27 11.11 31.04 -30.17
CA SER A 27 11.66 30.83 -31.50
C SER A 27 13.19 30.98 -31.45
N ASN A 28 13.92 29.87 -31.49
CA ASN A 28 15.30 29.84 -31.96
C ASN A 28 15.41 28.80 -33.07
N LYS A 29 15.38 29.30 -34.31
CA LYS A 29 15.60 28.55 -35.54
C LYS A 29 17.07 28.14 -35.62
N HIS A 30 17.45 27.03 -34.99
CA HIS A 30 18.57 26.19 -35.41
C HIS A 30 18.26 24.75 -34.98
N ALA A 31 17.64 24.01 -35.90
CA ALA A 31 17.48 22.57 -35.78
C ALA A 31 18.86 21.92 -35.88
N THR A 32 19.35 21.45 -34.74
CA THR A 32 20.20 20.26 -34.67
C THR A 32 19.32 19.21 -34.03
N ASP A 33 18.84 18.26 -34.82
CA ASP A 33 17.77 17.31 -34.44
C ASP A 33 18.13 16.39 -33.26
N ASP A 34 19.39 16.41 -32.78
CA ASP A 34 19.88 15.63 -31.65
C ASP A 34 19.85 16.36 -30.29
N VAL A 35 19.88 17.70 -30.25
CA VAL A 35 20.05 18.44 -28.98
C VAL A 35 18.73 18.53 -28.21
N GLY A 36 17.59 18.58 -28.91
CA GLY A 36 16.26 18.60 -28.29
C GLY A 36 15.92 17.31 -27.55
N ASP A 37 16.29 16.15 -28.11
CA ASP A 37 16.05 14.84 -27.48
C ASP A 37 16.97 14.62 -26.27
N GLN A 38 18.24 15.03 -26.35
CA GLN A 38 19.16 14.98 -25.21
C GLN A 38 18.69 15.86 -24.04
N GLN A 39 18.19 17.07 -24.32
CA GLN A 39 17.66 17.95 -23.29
C GLN A 39 16.35 17.40 -22.68
N ALA A 40 15.49 16.76 -23.48
CA ALA A 40 14.28 16.10 -22.98
C ALA A 40 14.60 14.89 -22.08
N LYS A 41 15.61 14.08 -22.46
CA LYS A 41 16.13 12.98 -21.63
C LYS A 41 16.68 13.50 -20.31
N LEU A 42 17.45 14.58 -20.32
CA LEU A 42 17.98 15.21 -19.11
C LEU A 42 16.84 15.72 -18.20
N ASN A 43 15.84 16.39 -18.77
CA ASN A 43 14.67 16.84 -18.02
C ASN A 43 13.91 15.67 -17.38
N ARG A 44 13.76 14.55 -18.10
CA ARG A 44 13.15 13.33 -17.55
C ARG A 44 13.98 12.74 -16.40
N ILE A 45 15.30 12.74 -16.51
CA ILE A 45 16.19 12.28 -15.44
C ILE A 45 16.06 13.19 -14.21
N LEU A 46 16.05 14.50 -14.40
CA LEU A 46 15.90 15.47 -13.32
C LEU A 46 14.54 15.32 -12.63
N GLN A 47 13.45 15.20 -13.38
CA GLN A 47 12.11 14.96 -12.81
C GLN A 47 12.04 13.62 -12.07
N LYS A 48 12.58 12.54 -12.66
CA LYS A 48 12.63 11.23 -12.00
C LYS A 48 13.44 11.29 -10.71
N THR A 49 14.56 12.01 -10.72
CA THR A 49 15.44 12.16 -9.55
C THR A 49 14.76 13.00 -8.47
N ALA A 50 14.17 14.13 -8.85
CA ALA A 50 13.41 14.98 -7.93
C ALA A 50 12.25 14.24 -7.26
N ASN A 51 11.55 13.36 -8.00
CA ASN A 51 10.47 12.54 -7.45
C ASN A 51 10.96 11.33 -6.63
N SER A 52 12.20 10.87 -6.84
CA SER A 52 12.77 9.72 -6.12
C SER A 52 13.49 10.15 -4.83
N TYR A 53 13.86 11.42 -4.74
CA TYR A 53 14.53 11.98 -3.58
C TYR A 53 13.51 12.37 -2.51
N ILE A 54 13.80 12.03 -1.25
CA ILE A 54 12.93 12.33 -0.11
C ILE A 54 13.42 13.62 0.54
N ASP A 55 12.59 14.66 0.50
CA ASP A 55 12.79 15.87 1.29
C ASP A 55 12.40 15.62 2.76
N VAL A 56 13.37 15.15 3.54
CA VAL A 56 13.18 14.79 4.96
C VAL A 56 12.64 15.98 5.80
N PRO A 57 13.12 17.22 5.64
CA PRO A 57 12.53 18.39 6.29
C PRO A 57 11.04 18.63 6.00
N ALA A 58 10.58 18.38 4.78
CA ALA A 58 9.19 18.65 4.39
C ALA A 58 8.17 17.72 5.08
N LEU A 59 8.61 16.56 5.59
CA LEU A 59 7.74 15.61 6.30
C LEU A 59 7.15 16.19 7.59
N ASN A 60 7.76 17.22 8.18
CA ASN A 60 7.31 17.87 9.40
C ASN A 60 6.53 19.17 9.14
N SER A 61 6.31 19.53 7.87
CA SER A 61 5.55 20.72 7.52
C SER A 61 4.04 20.44 7.57
N SER A 62 3.30 21.24 8.34
CA SER A 62 1.84 21.23 8.25
C SER A 62 1.46 21.78 6.89
N VAL A 63 0.67 21.03 6.12
CA VAL A 63 0.11 21.53 4.87
C VAL A 63 -0.95 22.56 5.26
N ASP A 64 -0.62 23.85 5.16
CA ASP A 64 -1.60 24.93 5.26
C ASP A 64 -2.55 24.84 4.06
N GLN A 65 -3.58 24.00 4.18
CA GLN A 65 -4.63 23.93 3.18
C GLN A 65 -5.45 25.21 3.24
N SER A 66 -5.54 25.91 2.11
CA SER A 66 -6.42 27.06 2.00
C SER A 66 -7.87 26.64 2.22
N THR A 67 -8.59 27.42 3.02
CA THR A 67 -10.02 27.21 3.31
C THR A 67 -10.87 27.14 2.04
N ASP A 68 -10.41 27.78 0.96
CA ASP A 68 -11.12 27.80 -0.32
C ASP A 68 -11.10 26.45 -1.04
N LYS A 69 -9.97 25.72 -1.00
CA LYS A 69 -9.91 24.35 -1.53
C LYS A 69 -10.84 23.41 -0.78
N THR A 70 -10.99 23.64 0.53
CA THR A 70 -11.93 22.86 1.36
C THR A 70 -13.36 23.07 0.89
N LYS A 71 -13.76 24.32 0.61
CA LYS A 71 -15.10 24.65 0.08
C LYS A 71 -15.32 24.08 -1.32
N ASP A 72 -14.30 24.10 -2.18
CA ASP A 72 -14.38 23.52 -3.51
C ASP A 72 -14.65 22.01 -3.44
N TYR A 73 -13.89 21.28 -2.60
CA TYR A 73 -14.12 19.86 -2.39
C TYR A 73 -15.49 19.58 -1.77
N GLU A 74 -15.93 20.37 -0.80
CA GLU A 74 -17.25 20.26 -0.19
C GLU A 74 -18.37 20.40 -1.23
N SER A 75 -18.26 21.40 -2.12
CA SER A 75 -19.21 21.64 -3.21
C SER A 75 -19.25 20.46 -4.20
N MET A 76 -18.08 19.95 -4.60
CA MET A 76 -17.99 18.77 -5.47
C MET A 76 -18.61 17.53 -4.82
N ILE A 77 -18.34 17.29 -3.54
CA ILE A 77 -18.89 16.16 -2.79
C ILE A 77 -20.41 16.27 -2.67
N LYS A 78 -20.94 17.45 -2.33
CA LYS A 78 -22.39 17.72 -2.28
C LYS A 78 -23.07 17.44 -3.62
N GLY A 79 -22.47 17.85 -4.73
CA GLY A 79 -23.00 17.58 -6.07
C GLY A 79 -23.05 16.10 -6.45
N VAL A 80 -22.13 15.28 -5.92
CA VAL A 80 -22.14 13.82 -6.13
C VAL A 80 -23.12 13.11 -5.18
N LEU A 81 -23.18 13.53 -3.92
CA LEU A 81 -24.10 12.94 -2.92
C LEU A 81 -25.57 13.19 -3.26
N GLN A 82 -25.91 14.29 -3.93
CA GLN A 82 -27.28 14.49 -4.43
C GLN A 82 -27.69 13.49 -5.52
N LYS A 83 -26.73 12.85 -6.20
CA LYS A 83 -26.98 11.89 -7.29
C LYS A 83 -26.96 10.42 -6.84
N ARG A 84 -26.44 10.14 -5.64
CA ARG A 84 -26.46 8.82 -5.03
C ARG A 84 -27.30 8.89 -3.77
N GLU A 85 -28.39 8.13 -3.72
CA GLU A 85 -29.07 7.90 -2.45
C GLU A 85 -28.08 7.20 -1.50
N TYR A 86 -27.63 7.94 -0.49
CA TYR A 86 -26.91 7.37 0.63
C TYR A 86 -27.95 6.64 1.48
N THR A 87 -28.03 5.33 1.31
CA THR A 87 -28.80 4.48 2.22
C THR A 87 -28.01 4.39 3.52
N GLU A 88 -28.28 5.32 4.44
CA GLU A 88 -27.94 5.08 5.84
C GLU A 88 -28.64 3.80 6.27
N ASN A 89 -27.84 2.87 6.80
CA ASN A 89 -28.29 1.70 7.54
C ASN A 89 -28.81 0.55 6.66
N SER A 90 -27.90 -0.09 5.92
CA SER A 90 -27.97 -1.56 5.91
C SER A 90 -27.71 -2.00 7.35
N ASN A 91 -28.76 -2.37 8.09
CA ASN A 91 -28.57 -2.95 9.42
C ASN A 91 -27.53 -4.07 9.31
N LEU A 92 -26.48 -4.02 10.15
CA LEU A 92 -25.36 -4.95 10.07
C LEU A 92 -25.81 -6.42 10.25
N LEU A 93 -26.92 -6.61 10.93
CA LEU A 93 -27.55 -7.88 11.21
C LEU A 93 -29.04 -7.76 10.87
N GLU A 94 -29.55 -8.73 10.12
CA GLU A 94 -30.98 -8.93 9.93
C GLU A 94 -31.49 -9.90 10.99
N ASP A 95 -32.57 -9.54 11.68
CA ASP A 95 -33.19 -10.44 12.65
C ASP A 95 -33.73 -11.69 11.94
N THR A 96 -33.34 -12.86 12.43
CA THR A 96 -33.94 -14.11 11.97
C THR A 96 -35.39 -14.17 12.43
N SER A 97 -36.32 -14.33 11.50
CA SER A 97 -37.78 -14.36 11.76
C SER A 97 -38.26 -15.49 12.69
N GLN A 98 -37.39 -16.44 13.04
CA GLN A 98 -37.68 -17.56 13.94
C GLN A 98 -36.61 -17.73 15.02
N LEU A 99 -36.32 -16.67 15.78
CA LEU A 99 -35.28 -16.66 16.83
C LEU A 99 -35.41 -17.83 17.82
N ASP A 100 -36.61 -18.09 18.34
CA ASP A 100 -36.85 -19.17 19.31
C ASP A 100 -36.51 -20.55 18.75
N ARG A 101 -36.79 -20.76 17.47
CA ARG A 101 -36.49 -22.02 16.78
C ARG A 101 -34.99 -22.19 16.56
N THR A 102 -34.30 -21.12 16.17
CA THR A 102 -32.85 -21.14 15.95
C THR A 102 -32.10 -21.37 17.27
N LEU A 103 -32.51 -20.72 18.35
CA LEU A 103 -31.89 -20.87 19.67
C LEU A 103 -32.21 -22.21 20.34
N SER A 104 -33.34 -22.83 20.02
CA SER A 104 -33.73 -24.15 20.52
C SER A 104 -33.19 -25.31 19.67
N GLY A 105 -32.41 -25.02 18.63
CA GLY A 105 -31.74 -26.04 17.82
C GLY A 105 -30.69 -26.80 18.62
N ASP A 106 -30.23 -27.93 18.07
CA ASP A 106 -29.18 -28.72 18.71
C ASP A 106 -27.91 -27.88 18.86
N PRO A 107 -27.26 -27.91 20.04
CA PRO A 107 -26.02 -27.20 20.25
C PRO A 107 -24.91 -27.77 19.36
N LEU A 108 -23.86 -26.97 19.14
CA LEU A 108 -22.69 -27.43 18.41
C LEU A 108 -22.13 -28.70 19.05
N ALA A 109 -21.82 -29.69 18.22
CA ALA A 109 -21.34 -30.98 18.65
C ALA A 109 -20.00 -30.85 19.40
N GLU A 110 -19.83 -31.60 20.49
CA GLU A 110 -18.66 -31.45 21.36
C GLU A 110 -17.36 -31.86 20.65
N GLU A 111 -17.46 -32.80 19.71
CA GLU A 111 -16.37 -33.20 18.81
C GLU A 111 -15.83 -32.03 17.97
N ASP A 112 -16.72 -31.16 17.48
CA ASP A 112 -16.32 -30.00 16.65
C ASP A 112 -15.62 -28.95 17.52
N VAL A 113 -16.16 -28.70 18.72
CA VAL A 113 -15.54 -27.80 19.70
C VAL A 113 -14.15 -28.30 20.08
N LYS A 114 -14.01 -29.60 20.31
CA LYS A 114 -12.73 -30.23 20.65
C LYS A 114 -11.75 -30.14 19.47
N MET A 115 -12.19 -30.45 18.26
CA MET A 115 -11.38 -30.35 17.04
C MET A 115 -10.79 -28.95 16.87
N VAL A 116 -11.61 -27.90 17.02
CA VAL A 116 -11.15 -26.51 16.92
C VAL A 116 -10.11 -26.18 18.00
N ARG A 117 -10.29 -26.66 19.24
CA ARG A 117 -9.30 -26.46 20.30
C ARG A 117 -7.98 -27.17 20.02
N ASP A 118 -8.04 -28.39 19.50
CA ASP A 118 -6.85 -29.19 19.17
C ASP A 118 -6.05 -28.51 18.04
N ILE A 119 -6.73 -28.02 17.00
CA ILE A 119 -6.12 -27.24 15.92
C ILE A 119 -5.47 -25.96 16.47
N ASN A 120 -6.18 -25.21 17.33
CA ASN A 120 -5.63 -23.99 17.92
C ASN A 120 -4.36 -24.27 18.75
N THR A 121 -4.36 -25.37 19.52
CA THR A 121 -3.18 -25.80 20.30
C THR A 121 -2.01 -26.15 19.38
N SER A 122 -2.28 -26.81 18.25
CA SER A 122 -1.25 -27.09 17.23
C SER A 122 -0.70 -25.82 16.61
N ILE A 123 -1.55 -24.83 16.33
CA ILE A 123 -1.12 -23.53 15.78
C ILE A 123 -0.23 -22.78 16.78
N LEU A 124 -0.65 -22.73 18.05
CA LEU A 124 0.15 -22.10 19.12
C LEU A 124 1.52 -22.77 19.26
N THR A 125 1.57 -24.10 19.21
CA THR A 125 2.82 -24.85 19.25
C THR A 125 3.71 -24.55 18.05
N ALA A 126 3.12 -24.46 16.85
CA ALA A 126 3.84 -24.09 15.63
C ALA A 126 4.39 -22.66 15.69
N LEU A 127 3.64 -21.70 16.23
CA LEU A 127 4.11 -20.32 16.40
C LEU A 127 5.30 -20.24 17.37
N GLN A 128 5.30 -21.03 18.44
CA GLN A 128 6.43 -21.11 19.37
C GLN A 128 7.70 -21.67 18.72
N SER A 129 7.58 -22.46 17.65
CA SER A 129 8.72 -22.96 16.89
C SER A 129 9.42 -21.87 16.06
N ILE A 130 8.77 -20.72 15.84
CA ILE A 130 9.34 -19.56 15.15
C ILE A 130 10.21 -18.78 16.14
N GLN A 131 11.40 -19.31 16.39
CA GLN A 131 12.40 -18.68 17.23
C GLN A 131 13.79 -18.80 16.60
N ILE A 132 14.65 -17.83 16.89
CA ILE A 132 16.03 -17.84 16.42
C ILE A 132 16.83 -18.77 17.34
N ASN A 133 17.34 -19.87 16.79
CA ASN A 133 18.29 -20.74 17.49
C ASN A 133 19.69 -20.12 17.38
N ASN A 134 20.23 -19.63 18.51
CA ASN A 134 21.55 -19.02 18.55
C ASN A 134 22.65 -20.10 18.57
N SER A 135 23.33 -20.28 17.44
CA SER A 135 24.44 -21.25 17.32
C SER A 135 25.77 -20.74 17.87
N GLU A 136 25.94 -19.42 17.91
CA GLU A 136 27.17 -18.76 18.35
C GLU A 136 26.87 -17.49 19.15
N ASN A 137 27.85 -17.06 19.93
CA ASN A 137 27.71 -15.84 20.72
C ASN A 137 28.00 -14.62 19.83
N LEU A 138 26.98 -13.79 19.59
CA LEU A 138 27.09 -12.56 18.80
C LEU A 138 27.88 -11.45 19.52
N VAL A 139 28.06 -11.55 20.84
CA VAL A 139 28.77 -10.56 21.66
C VAL A 139 29.89 -11.22 22.42
N ILE A 140 31.14 -10.93 22.04
CA ILE A 140 32.32 -11.41 22.76
C ILE A 140 32.83 -10.30 23.69
N PRO A 141 32.77 -10.49 25.02
CA PRO A 141 33.34 -9.51 25.94
C PRO A 141 34.87 -9.57 25.91
N PHE A 142 35.50 -8.41 25.76
CA PHE A 142 36.96 -8.28 25.62
C PHE A 142 37.74 -8.27 26.96
N ASN A 143 37.06 -8.33 28.10
CA ASN A 143 37.73 -8.27 29.41
C ASN A 143 38.12 -9.66 29.90
N VAL A 144 39.38 -10.03 29.65
CA VAL A 144 40.05 -11.11 30.38
C VAL A 144 40.59 -10.52 31.70
N PRO A 145 40.29 -11.08 32.89
CA PRO A 145 40.96 -10.67 34.11
C PRO A 145 42.45 -11.00 33.97
N LYS A 146 43.33 -10.02 34.20
CA LYS A 146 44.76 -10.30 34.32
C LYS A 146 44.97 -10.97 35.68
N ASP A 147 45.20 -12.28 35.66
CA ASP A 147 45.75 -12.97 36.82
C ASP A 147 47.11 -12.33 37.14
N ASN A 148 47.21 -11.75 38.32
CA ASN A 148 48.43 -11.14 38.84
C ASN A 148 49.49 -12.23 39.02
N ALA A 149 50.59 -12.10 38.27
CA ALA A 149 51.83 -12.84 38.46
C ALA A 149 52.52 -12.46 39.77
#